data_AF-A0A8T9C906-F1
#
_entry.id   AF-A0A8T9C906-F1
#
_cell.length_a   1.000
_cell.length_b   1.000
_cell.length_c   1.000
_cell.angle_alpha   90.00
_cell.angle_beta   90.00
_cell.angle_gamma   90.00
#
_symmetry.space_group_name_H-M   'P 1'
#
loop_
_entity.id
_entity.type
_entity.pdbx_description
1 polymer ?
#
loop_
_entity_poly.entity_id
_entity_poly.type
_entity_poly.pdbx_seq_one_letter_code
_entity_poly.pdbx_strand_id
1 'polypeptide(L)'
;MEEVPDYVKTLHAIDLPRSNRIRARVDSVVTDPKVAEKLKAWYPSWCKRPTFHDEYLPVFNRDNVTLVDTDGKGLDSITNGSIIAGSQSYPVDVIIFATGFREPFGGTPAERANMTITGKGGVSMSKEWASKGPSTLHGILDHNFPNLFLSGLWQSSNSPNFVFSVGEVAKHAAYILAEAKRRTGGQPLTVTSTPAATEDWATQIMMHGLPLAAGMGCTPSYFNIEGAIDRAPPEQQMLIARSGIWGYGFEDFLKQLEAWRAEGNMKGVEVQV
;
A
#
# COMPACT_ATOMS: atom_id res chain seq x y z
N MET A 1 22.22 -12.42 0.87
CA MET A 1 21.37 -11.43 0.17
C MET A 1 22.04 -11.13 -1.14
N GLU A 2 21.34 -11.29 -2.26
CA GLU A 2 21.78 -10.62 -3.49
C GLU A 2 21.86 -9.11 -3.22
N GLU A 3 22.82 -8.43 -3.83
CA GLU A 3 22.85 -6.98 -3.78
C GLU A 3 21.58 -6.44 -4.46
N VAL A 4 21.02 -5.34 -3.95
CA VAL A 4 19.78 -4.73 -4.47
C VAL A 4 19.78 -4.58 -6.00
N PRO A 5 20.87 -4.14 -6.66
CA PRO A 5 20.89 -4.02 -8.12
C PRO A 5 20.66 -5.35 -8.85
N ASP A 6 21.23 -6.46 -8.36
CA ASP A 6 21.07 -7.78 -8.98
C ASP A 6 19.65 -8.33 -8.78
N TYR A 7 19.07 -8.10 -7.61
CA TYR A 7 17.68 -8.45 -7.33
C TYR A 7 16.73 -7.69 -8.27
N VAL A 8 16.88 -6.37 -8.39
CA VAL A 8 16.05 -5.52 -9.27
C VAL A 8 16.21 -5.95 -10.74
N LYS A 9 17.44 -6.21 -11.17
CA LYS A 9 17.73 -6.72 -12.53
C LYS A 9 17.01 -8.04 -12.80
N THR A 10 17.01 -8.96 -11.83
CA THR A 10 16.30 -10.23 -11.95
C THR A 10 14.79 -10.02 -12.10
N LEU A 11 14.18 -9.13 -11.31
CA LEU A 11 12.77 -8.80 -11.45
C LEU A 11 12.43 -8.21 -12.82
N HIS A 12 13.27 -7.34 -13.36
CA HIS A 12 13.08 -6.83 -14.72
C HIS A 12 13.16 -7.93 -15.77
N ALA A 13 14.09 -8.88 -15.64
CA ALA A 13 14.19 -10.01 -16.55
C ALA A 13 12.95 -10.91 -16.51
N ILE A 14 12.38 -11.12 -15.32
CA ILE A 14 11.12 -11.86 -15.13
C ILE A 14 9.93 -11.12 -15.75
N ASP A 15 9.86 -9.80 -15.58
CA ASP A 15 8.72 -9.00 -16.05
C ASP A 15 8.73 -8.74 -17.56
N LEU A 16 9.91 -8.63 -18.18
CA LEU A 16 10.05 -8.21 -19.57
C LEU A 16 9.20 -9.03 -20.57
N PRO A 17 9.19 -10.38 -20.54
CA PRO A 17 8.33 -11.16 -21.44
C PRO A 17 6.84 -10.88 -21.23
N ARG A 18 6.41 -10.66 -19.99
CA ARG A 18 5.01 -10.34 -19.65
C ARG A 18 4.64 -8.95 -20.18
N SER A 19 5.46 -7.94 -19.90
CA SER A 19 5.23 -6.56 -20.34
C SER A 19 5.21 -6.44 -21.87
N ASN A 20 6.07 -7.18 -22.57
CA ASN A 20 6.03 -7.22 -24.04
C ASN A 20 4.75 -7.87 -24.59
N ARG A 21 4.24 -8.95 -23.97
CA ARG A 21 2.96 -9.55 -24.37
C ARG A 21 1.78 -8.60 -24.17
N ILE A 22 1.78 -7.79 -23.11
CA ILE A 22 0.74 -6.79 -22.86
C ILE A 22 0.75 -5.72 -23.96
N ARG A 23 1.93 -5.20 -24.33
CA ARG A 23 2.07 -4.23 -25.42
C ARG A 23 1.66 -4.81 -26.78
N ALA A 24 2.07 -6.05 -27.07
CA ALA A 24 1.67 -6.76 -28.28
C ALA A 24 0.14 -6.98 -28.34
N ARG A 25 -0.53 -7.21 -27.21
CA ARG A 25 -2.00 -7.27 -27.17
C ARG A 25 -2.61 -5.94 -27.61
N VAL A 26 -2.09 -4.80 -27.16
CA VAL A 26 -2.56 -3.47 -27.59
C VAL A 26 -2.45 -3.33 -29.10
N ASP A 27 -1.28 -3.65 -29.67
CA ASP A 27 -1.05 -3.61 -31.13
C ASP A 27 -1.99 -4.54 -31.91
N SER A 28 -2.36 -5.69 -31.34
CA SER A 28 -3.25 -6.65 -32.01
C SER A 28 -4.72 -6.26 -31.99
N VAL A 29 -5.15 -5.41 -31.05
CA VAL A 29 -6.57 -5.09 -30.84
C VAL A 29 -6.93 -3.68 -31.32
N VAL A 30 -6.05 -2.69 -31.15
CA VAL A 30 -6.32 -1.29 -31.49
C VAL A 30 -5.88 -1.02 -32.92
N THR A 31 -6.81 -0.65 -33.80
CA THR A 31 -6.58 -0.58 -35.25
C THR A 31 -5.82 0.67 -35.68
N ASP A 32 -5.95 1.79 -34.96
CA ASP A 32 -5.15 2.99 -35.22
C ASP A 32 -3.79 2.88 -34.48
N PRO A 33 -2.66 2.79 -35.20
CA PRO A 33 -1.34 2.64 -34.59
C PRO A 33 -0.94 3.83 -33.70
N LYS A 34 -1.46 5.04 -33.94
CA LYS A 34 -1.19 6.22 -33.10
C LYS A 34 -1.90 6.12 -31.76
N VAL A 35 -3.12 5.59 -31.75
CA VAL A 35 -3.89 5.34 -30.52
C VAL A 35 -3.30 4.16 -29.76
N ALA A 36 -2.93 3.09 -30.47
CA ALA A 36 -2.27 1.92 -29.90
C ALA A 36 -0.99 2.30 -29.15
N GLU A 37 -0.13 3.14 -29.75
CA GLU A 37 1.13 3.56 -29.11
C GLU A 37 0.89 4.32 -27.79
N LYS A 38 -0.12 5.19 -27.75
CA LYS A 38 -0.50 5.94 -26.54
C LYS A 38 -1.09 5.05 -25.43
N LEU A 39 -1.66 3.90 -25.78
CA LEU A 39 -2.22 2.94 -24.82
C LEU A 39 -1.16 1.97 -24.25
N LYS A 40 0.07 1.95 -24.79
CA LYS A 40 1.14 1.09 -24.27
C LYS A 40 1.73 1.66 -22.99
N ALA A 41 1.65 0.88 -21.93
CA ALA A 41 2.31 1.19 -20.66
C ALA A 41 3.81 0.89 -20.70
N TRP A 42 4.62 1.88 -20.35
CA TRP A 42 6.10 1.80 -20.31
C TRP A 42 6.65 1.88 -18.88
N TYR A 43 6.12 1.04 -18.00
CA TYR A 43 6.60 0.86 -16.63
C TYR A 43 6.58 -0.62 -16.24
N PRO A 44 7.42 -1.05 -15.28
CA PRO A 44 7.39 -2.41 -14.75
C PRO A 44 6.04 -2.77 -14.13
N SER A 45 5.64 -4.04 -14.23
CA SER A 45 4.30 -4.45 -13.80
C SER A 45 3.96 -4.26 -12.32
N TRP A 46 4.97 -4.19 -11.46
CA TRP A 46 4.79 -3.96 -10.04
C TRP A 46 4.55 -2.47 -9.70
N CYS A 47 4.74 -1.55 -10.64
CA CYS A 47 4.59 -0.11 -10.38
C CYS A 47 3.13 0.35 -10.30
N LYS A 48 2.17 -0.44 -10.81
CA LYS A 48 0.74 -0.13 -10.81
C LYS A 48 -0.06 -1.42 -10.63
N ARG A 49 -1.27 -1.30 -10.09
CA ARG A 49 -2.19 -2.45 -10.01
C ARG A 49 -2.58 -2.89 -11.43
N PRO A 50 -2.43 -4.19 -11.78
CA PRO A 50 -2.82 -4.68 -13.09
C PRO A 50 -4.33 -4.58 -13.28
N THR A 51 -4.75 -4.28 -14.51
CA THR A 51 -6.15 -4.27 -14.94
C THR A 51 -6.41 -5.42 -15.90
N PHE A 52 -7.64 -5.93 -15.86
CA PHE A 52 -8.09 -7.04 -16.70
C PHE A 52 -9.44 -6.64 -17.29
N HIS A 53 -9.50 -6.51 -18.61
CA HIS A 53 -10.72 -6.13 -19.30
C HIS A 53 -10.65 -6.58 -20.75
N ASP A 54 -11.68 -7.26 -21.22
CA ASP A 54 -11.71 -7.76 -22.60
C ASP A 54 -12.19 -6.68 -23.58
N GLU A 55 -13.10 -5.80 -23.14
CA GLU A 55 -13.69 -4.76 -24.00
C GLU A 55 -13.02 -3.38 -23.94
N TYR A 56 -12.07 -3.11 -23.03
CA TYR A 56 -11.46 -1.78 -22.89
C TYR A 56 -10.67 -1.36 -24.14
N LEU A 57 -9.80 -2.23 -24.65
CA LEU A 57 -9.01 -1.93 -25.85
C LEU A 57 -9.88 -1.83 -27.12
N PRO A 58 -10.85 -2.74 -27.38
CA PRO A 58 -11.74 -2.62 -28.54
C PRO A 58 -12.57 -1.32 -28.60
N VAL A 59 -12.86 -0.68 -27.46
CA VAL A 59 -13.63 0.58 -27.42
C VAL A 59 -12.94 1.69 -28.20
N PHE A 60 -11.61 1.69 -28.28
CA PHE A 60 -10.83 2.71 -29.01
C PHE A 60 -10.89 2.58 -30.54
N ASN A 61 -11.54 1.54 -31.07
CA ASN A 61 -11.79 1.39 -32.51
C ASN A 61 -13.14 1.96 -32.95
N ARG A 62 -13.92 2.53 -32.03
CA ARG A 62 -15.24 3.09 -32.33
C ARG A 62 -15.12 4.55 -32.77
N ASP A 63 -15.89 4.93 -33.78
CA ASP A 63 -15.89 6.30 -34.32
C ASP A 63 -16.30 7.38 -33.31
N ASN A 64 -16.98 7.00 -32.23
CA ASN A 64 -17.45 7.92 -31.19
C ASN A 64 -16.52 7.97 -29.95
N VAL A 65 -15.31 7.44 -30.05
CA VAL A 65 -14.34 7.41 -28.94
C VAL A 65 -13.04 8.08 -29.37
N THR A 66 -12.61 9.07 -28.59
CA THR A 66 -11.34 9.77 -28.80
C THR A 66 -10.45 9.59 -27.58
N LEU A 67 -9.25 9.03 -27.78
CA LEU A 67 -8.20 9.04 -26.75
C LEU A 67 -7.46 10.38 -26.76
N VAL A 68 -7.61 11.15 -25.68
CA VAL A 68 -6.84 12.36 -25.44
C VAL A 68 -5.67 12.03 -24.50
N ASP A 69 -4.50 11.82 -25.09
CA ASP A 69 -3.26 11.66 -24.34
C ASP A 69 -2.72 13.03 -23.89
N THR A 70 -2.15 13.08 -22.69
CA THR A 70 -1.66 14.32 -22.04
C THR A 70 -0.15 14.36 -21.92
N ASP A 71 0.57 13.43 -22.55
CA ASP A 71 2.04 13.36 -22.46
C ASP A 71 2.52 13.27 -21.00
N GLY A 72 1.74 12.56 -20.17
CA GLY A 72 1.98 12.41 -18.73
C GLY A 72 1.75 13.66 -17.87
N LYS A 73 1.26 14.77 -18.43
CA LYS A 73 1.10 16.06 -17.71
C LYS A 73 -0.24 16.19 -16.99
N GLY A 74 -1.24 15.38 -17.36
CA GLY A 74 -2.61 15.55 -16.90
C GLY A 74 -3.36 16.66 -17.64
N LEU A 75 -4.56 16.98 -17.16
CA LEU A 75 -5.39 18.05 -17.71
C LEU A 75 -4.94 19.41 -17.19
N ASP A 76 -5.03 20.46 -18.00
CA ASP A 76 -4.64 21.82 -17.59
C ASP A 76 -5.74 22.53 -16.80
N SER A 77 -6.97 22.47 -17.29
CA SER A 77 -8.12 23.10 -16.63
C SER A 77 -9.47 22.56 -17.13
N ILE A 78 -10.51 22.85 -16.35
CA ILE A 78 -11.91 22.66 -16.74
C ILE A 78 -12.53 24.05 -16.80
N THR A 79 -13.24 24.34 -17.89
CA THR A 79 -13.98 25.59 -18.09
C THR A 79 -15.48 25.29 -18.13
N ASN A 80 -16.31 26.34 -18.28
CA ASN A 80 -17.74 26.13 -18.46
C ASN A 80 -18.00 25.45 -19.82
N GLY A 81 -18.26 24.13 -19.78
CA GLY A 81 -18.58 23.31 -20.95
C GLY A 81 -17.39 22.73 -21.72
N SER A 82 -16.16 22.77 -21.18
CA SER A 82 -15.00 22.15 -21.85
C SER A 82 -13.92 21.67 -20.89
N ILE A 83 -13.11 20.72 -21.35
CA ILE A 83 -11.85 20.29 -20.74
C ILE A 83 -10.70 20.80 -21.60
N ILE A 84 -9.66 21.35 -20.98
CA ILE A 84 -8.44 21.81 -21.65
C ILE A 84 -7.31 20.80 -21.41
N ALA A 85 -6.68 20.34 -22.50
CA ALA A 85 -5.49 19.49 -22.46
C ALA A 85 -4.49 19.96 -23.51
N GLY A 86 -3.32 20.41 -23.06
CA GLY A 86 -2.36 21.17 -23.83
C GLY A 86 -2.97 22.47 -24.38
N SER A 87 -2.77 22.70 -25.68
CA SER A 87 -3.34 23.85 -26.38
C SER A 87 -4.77 23.62 -26.90
N GLN A 88 -5.39 22.47 -26.60
CA GLN A 88 -6.67 22.08 -27.17
C GLN A 88 -7.81 22.16 -26.15
N SER A 89 -8.95 22.69 -26.59
CA SER A 89 -10.22 22.66 -25.86
C SER A 89 -11.12 21.54 -26.40
N TYR A 90 -11.73 20.78 -25.49
CA TYR A 90 -12.65 19.69 -25.78
C TYR A 90 -14.02 20.00 -25.17
N PRO A 91 -15.02 20.41 -25.98
CA PRO A 91 -16.38 20.62 -25.51
C PRO A 91 -17.00 19.34 -24.96
N VAL A 92 -17.62 19.41 -23.79
CA VAL A 92 -18.27 18.27 -23.13
C VAL A 92 -19.54 18.72 -22.39
N ASP A 93 -20.56 17.87 -22.43
CA ASP A 93 -21.80 18.07 -21.66
C ASP A 93 -21.73 17.43 -20.26
N VAL A 94 -20.96 16.34 -20.14
CA VAL A 94 -20.83 15.55 -18.90
C VAL A 94 -19.37 15.20 -18.66
N ILE A 95 -18.94 15.33 -17.41
CA ILE A 95 -17.59 14.95 -16.95
C ILE A 95 -17.72 13.81 -15.93
N ILE A 96 -17.02 12.70 -16.18
CA ILE A 96 -16.95 11.55 -15.28
C ILE A 96 -15.57 11.53 -14.60
N PHE A 97 -15.54 11.64 -13.27
CA PHE A 97 -14.30 11.57 -12.50
C PHE A 97 -13.93 10.12 -12.17
N ALA A 98 -13.13 9.51 -13.06
CA ALA A 98 -12.47 8.22 -12.82
C ALA A 98 -11.05 8.40 -12.26
N THR A 99 -10.87 9.31 -11.30
CA THR A 99 -9.56 9.81 -10.82
C THR A 99 -9.04 9.12 -9.57
N GLY A 100 -9.70 8.04 -9.11
CA GLY A 100 -9.23 7.21 -8.00
C GLY A 100 -9.67 7.69 -6.62
N PHE A 101 -8.84 7.42 -5.61
CA PHE A 101 -9.10 7.64 -4.19
C PHE A 101 -7.84 8.17 -3.50
N ARG A 102 -7.97 8.64 -2.25
CA ARG A 102 -6.82 8.94 -1.38
C ARG A 102 -5.91 7.70 -1.28
N GLU A 103 -4.60 7.92 -1.35
CA GLU A 103 -3.61 6.86 -1.37
C GLU A 103 -3.63 6.02 -0.08
N PRO A 104 -3.52 4.68 -0.16
CA PRO A 104 -3.62 3.80 1.01
C PRO A 104 -2.34 3.75 1.84
N PHE A 105 -1.20 4.17 1.26
CA PHE A 105 0.13 4.20 1.87
C PHE A 105 0.50 5.60 2.40
N GLY A 106 -0.49 6.46 2.64
CA GLY A 106 -0.32 7.78 3.22
C GLY A 106 -1.07 7.92 4.54
N GLY A 107 -0.50 8.69 5.47
CA GLY A 107 -1.14 9.10 6.71
C GLY A 107 -1.30 8.00 7.77
N THR A 108 -1.83 8.42 8.91
CA THR A 108 -2.05 7.62 10.11
C THR A 108 -3.39 6.86 10.07
N PRO A 109 -3.57 5.79 10.87
CA PRO A 109 -4.86 5.09 10.94
C PRO A 109 -6.03 6.02 11.30
N ALA A 110 -5.79 6.99 12.20
CA ALA A 110 -6.76 8.01 12.57
C ALA A 110 -7.20 8.89 11.38
N GLU A 111 -6.24 9.40 10.60
CA GLU A 111 -6.52 10.25 9.42
C GLU A 111 -7.20 9.47 8.29
N ARG A 112 -6.88 8.18 8.14
CA ARG A 112 -7.53 7.31 7.16
C ARG A 112 -8.96 6.96 7.54
N ALA A 113 -9.24 6.86 8.83
CA ALA A 113 -10.57 6.62 9.36
C ALA A 113 -11.37 7.91 9.63
N ASN A 114 -10.81 9.08 9.27
CA ASN A 114 -11.38 10.42 9.49
C ASN A 114 -11.86 10.62 10.94
N MET A 115 -11.04 10.23 11.91
CA MET A 115 -11.36 10.30 13.33
C MET A 115 -10.18 10.81 14.14
N THR A 116 -10.47 11.27 15.36
CA THR A 116 -9.45 11.54 16.37
C THR A 116 -9.28 10.30 17.25
N ILE A 117 -8.07 9.75 17.28
CA ILE A 117 -7.71 8.66 18.18
C ILE A 117 -6.77 9.21 19.26
N THR A 118 -7.24 9.15 20.51
CA THR A 118 -6.50 9.57 21.71
C THR A 118 -6.22 8.35 22.58
N GLY A 119 -4.95 8.06 22.79
CA GLY A 119 -4.46 6.97 23.62
C GLY A 119 -4.25 7.37 25.08
N LYS A 120 -3.49 6.56 25.79
CA LYS A 120 -3.18 6.80 27.21
C LYS A 120 -2.44 8.11 27.42
N GLY A 121 -2.71 8.77 28.55
CA GLY A 121 -2.09 10.06 28.88
C GLY A 121 -2.41 11.20 27.89
N GLY A 122 -3.46 11.07 27.08
CA GLY A 122 -3.84 12.10 26.10
C GLY A 122 -3.02 12.09 24.81
N VAL A 123 -2.24 11.04 24.55
CA VAL A 123 -1.42 10.92 23.34
C VAL A 123 -2.29 10.85 22.09
N SER A 124 -2.01 11.70 21.09
CA SER A 124 -2.72 11.70 19.80
C SER A 124 -2.00 10.79 18.80
N MET A 125 -2.72 9.82 18.21
CA MET A 125 -2.14 8.92 17.19
C MET A 125 -1.57 9.68 16.00
N SER A 126 -2.31 10.66 15.49
CA SER A 126 -1.86 11.46 14.33
C SER A 126 -0.54 12.18 14.62
N LYS A 127 -0.38 12.77 15.82
CA LYS A 127 0.85 13.48 16.20
C LYS A 127 2.01 12.51 16.46
N GLU A 128 1.75 11.40 17.14
CA GLU A 128 2.78 10.43 17.47
C GLU A 128 3.33 9.75 16.22
N TRP A 129 2.46 9.19 15.38
CA TRP A 129 2.90 8.50 14.18
C TRP A 129 3.52 9.46 13.15
N ALA A 130 3.06 10.71 13.05
CA ALA A 130 3.70 11.70 12.19
C ALA A 130 5.13 12.06 12.65
N SER A 131 5.42 11.98 13.96
CA SER A 131 6.72 12.36 14.51
C SER A 131 7.72 11.20 14.60
N LYS A 132 7.25 9.97 14.91
CA LYS A 132 8.10 8.81 15.17
C LYS A 132 7.88 7.64 14.21
N GLY A 133 6.82 7.70 13.40
CA GLY A 133 6.36 6.59 12.57
C GLY A 133 5.49 5.60 13.34
N PRO A 134 4.98 4.57 12.64
CA PRO A 134 4.25 3.48 13.26
C PRO A 134 5.09 2.78 14.34
N SER A 135 4.45 2.41 15.45
CA SER A 135 5.08 1.67 16.53
C SER A 135 4.16 0.55 16.99
N THR A 136 4.12 -0.51 16.19
CA THR A 136 3.17 -1.61 16.37
C THR A 136 3.86 -2.94 16.63
N LEU A 137 3.15 -3.86 17.26
CA LEU A 137 3.45 -5.28 17.24
C LEU A 137 2.61 -5.94 16.14
N HIS A 138 3.27 -6.51 15.15
CA HIS A 138 2.66 -7.23 14.01
C HIS A 138 1.71 -6.37 13.14
N GLY A 139 1.79 -5.04 13.21
CA GLY A 139 0.84 -4.15 12.55
C GLY A 139 -0.53 -4.05 13.23
N ILE A 140 -0.70 -4.65 14.42
CA ILE A 140 -2.00 -4.81 15.08
C ILE A 140 -2.12 -3.99 16.36
N LEU A 141 -1.18 -4.17 17.31
CA LEU A 141 -1.23 -3.51 18.62
C LEU A 141 -0.23 -2.37 18.66
N ASP A 142 -0.62 -1.25 19.28
CA ASP A 142 0.27 -0.14 19.58
C ASP A 142 0.25 0.09 21.11
N HIS A 143 1.43 0.33 21.69
CA HIS A 143 1.63 0.48 23.13
C HIS A 143 0.81 1.62 23.74
N ASN A 144 0.59 2.70 23.00
CA ASN A 144 -0.11 3.88 23.52
C ASN A 144 -1.63 3.81 23.35
N PHE A 145 -2.13 2.83 22.59
CA PHE A 145 -3.54 2.68 22.25
C PHE A 145 -4.06 1.30 22.68
N PRO A 146 -4.22 1.07 24.00
CA PRO A 146 -4.70 -0.22 24.51
C PRO A 146 -6.10 -0.54 24.00
N ASN A 147 -6.40 -1.83 23.82
CA ASN A 147 -7.65 -2.37 23.29
C ASN A 147 -8.01 -1.89 21.86
N LEU A 148 -7.14 -1.14 21.18
CA LEU A 148 -7.28 -0.82 19.76
C LEU A 148 -6.51 -1.86 18.92
N PHE A 149 -7.24 -2.53 18.03
CA PHE A 149 -6.66 -3.48 17.08
C PHE A 149 -6.67 -2.87 15.68
N LEU A 150 -5.49 -2.67 15.12
CA LEU A 150 -5.29 -2.15 13.77
C LEU A 150 -5.38 -3.28 12.73
N SER A 151 -5.85 -2.94 11.53
CA SER A 151 -5.98 -3.86 10.38
C SER A 151 -5.35 -3.29 9.11
N GLY A 152 -4.53 -2.26 9.26
CA GLY A 152 -3.87 -1.56 8.16
C GLY A 152 -2.65 -2.31 7.62
N LEU A 153 -2.03 -1.70 6.59
CA LEU A 153 -0.83 -2.23 5.95
C LEU A 153 0.45 -1.95 6.76
N TRP A 154 0.47 -0.85 7.51
CA TRP A 154 1.63 -0.38 8.26
C TRP A 154 2.18 -1.44 9.20
N GLN A 155 3.46 -1.79 9.02
CA GLN A 155 4.16 -2.83 9.79
C GLN A 155 3.47 -4.21 9.78
N SER A 156 2.61 -4.46 8.79
CA SER A 156 2.01 -5.75 8.46
C SER A 156 2.57 -6.20 7.11
N SER A 157 1.78 -6.87 6.27
CA SER A 157 2.12 -7.18 4.88
C SER A 157 0.95 -6.92 3.94
N ASN A 158 1.16 -7.09 2.64
CA ASN A 158 0.15 -6.86 1.61
C ASN A 158 0.01 -8.07 0.67
N SER A 159 -1.21 -8.30 0.18
CA SER A 159 -1.53 -9.28 -0.86
C SER A 159 -2.39 -8.63 -1.94
N PRO A 160 -2.24 -9.02 -3.22
CA PRO A 160 -3.18 -8.64 -4.27
C PRO A 160 -4.64 -9.01 -3.93
N ASN A 161 -4.84 -10.05 -3.11
CA ASN A 161 -6.12 -10.39 -2.50
C ASN A 161 -6.23 -9.78 -1.10
N PHE A 162 -6.76 -8.56 -1.02
CA PHE A 162 -6.88 -7.84 0.24
C PHE A 162 -7.83 -8.52 1.25
N VAL A 163 -8.86 -9.22 0.77
CA VAL A 163 -9.81 -9.95 1.64
C VAL A 163 -9.08 -11.08 2.39
N PHE A 164 -8.18 -11.79 1.72
CA PHE A 164 -7.33 -12.78 2.35
C PHE A 164 -6.47 -12.15 3.45
N SER A 165 -5.78 -11.04 3.14
CA SER A 165 -4.90 -10.38 4.12
C SER A 165 -5.65 -9.90 5.36
N VAL A 166 -6.78 -9.21 5.19
CA VAL A 166 -7.59 -8.72 6.31
C VAL A 166 -8.17 -9.89 7.12
N GLY A 167 -8.57 -10.98 6.45
CA GLY A 167 -9.05 -12.19 7.12
C GLY A 167 -8.00 -12.81 8.05
N GLU A 168 -6.76 -12.95 7.60
CA GLU A 168 -5.68 -13.51 8.42
C GLU A 168 -5.26 -12.57 9.56
N VAL A 169 -5.18 -11.26 9.31
CA VAL A 169 -4.91 -10.26 10.36
C VAL A 169 -6.02 -10.25 11.41
N ALA A 170 -7.29 -10.37 10.99
CA ALA A 170 -8.43 -10.45 11.91
C ALA A 170 -8.39 -11.71 12.78
N LYS A 171 -8.02 -12.88 12.22
CA LYS A 171 -7.79 -14.10 13.00
C LYS A 171 -6.67 -13.91 14.02
N HIS A 172 -5.59 -13.22 13.65
CA HIS A 172 -4.50 -12.95 14.58
C HIS A 172 -4.91 -12.02 15.73
N ALA A 173 -5.65 -10.94 15.43
CA ALA A 173 -6.24 -10.06 16.44
C ALA A 173 -7.20 -10.83 17.38
N ALA A 174 -8.07 -11.67 16.81
CA ALA A 174 -9.01 -12.50 17.56
C ALA A 174 -8.30 -13.49 18.49
N TYR A 175 -7.21 -14.10 18.03
CA TYR A 175 -6.37 -14.96 18.86
C TYR A 175 -5.82 -14.21 20.09
N ILE A 176 -5.23 -13.03 19.89
CA ILE A 176 -4.65 -12.23 20.97
C ILE A 176 -5.73 -11.89 22.01
N LEU A 177 -6.91 -11.42 21.55
CA LEU A 177 -8.00 -11.06 22.45
C LEU A 177 -8.58 -12.28 23.20
N ALA A 178 -8.74 -13.42 22.50
CA ALA A 178 -9.25 -14.65 23.12
C ALA A 178 -8.28 -15.17 24.19
N GLU A 179 -6.98 -15.17 23.90
CA GLU A 179 -5.96 -15.63 24.84
C GLU A 179 -5.81 -14.67 26.04
N ALA A 180 -5.88 -13.35 25.81
CA ALA A 180 -5.94 -12.36 26.88
C ALA A 180 -7.14 -12.60 27.82
N LYS A 181 -8.34 -12.79 27.27
CA LYS A 181 -9.55 -13.11 28.05
C LYS A 181 -9.41 -14.40 28.84
N ARG A 182 -8.79 -15.43 28.25
CA ARG A 182 -8.55 -16.71 28.92
C ARG A 182 -7.63 -16.53 30.13
N ARG A 183 -6.55 -15.74 30.00
CA ARG A 183 -5.59 -15.47 31.08
C ARG A 183 -6.16 -14.66 32.23
N THR A 184 -7.11 -13.77 31.96
CA THR A 184 -7.77 -12.97 32.99
C THR A 184 -9.02 -13.63 33.57
N GLY A 185 -9.37 -14.85 33.13
CA GLY A 185 -10.61 -15.51 33.56
C GLY A 185 -11.88 -14.75 33.13
N GLY A 186 -11.81 -13.98 32.05
CA GLY A 186 -12.92 -13.18 31.53
C GLY A 186 -13.17 -11.86 32.26
N GLN A 187 -12.29 -11.45 33.18
CA GLN A 187 -12.36 -10.14 33.82
C GLN A 187 -12.19 -9.01 32.79
N PRO A 188 -12.75 -7.81 33.04
CA PRO A 188 -12.40 -6.60 32.29
C PRO A 188 -10.88 -6.48 32.18
N LEU A 189 -10.39 -6.13 30.99
CA LEU A 189 -8.97 -6.17 30.72
C LEU A 189 -8.53 -5.05 29.79
N THR A 190 -7.25 -4.73 29.90
CA THR A 190 -6.48 -3.93 28.98
C THR A 190 -5.47 -4.85 28.29
N VAL A 191 -5.47 -4.87 26.96
CA VAL A 191 -4.48 -5.55 26.13
C VAL A 191 -3.74 -4.54 25.25
N THR A 192 -2.41 -4.59 25.29
CA THR A 192 -1.54 -3.73 24.49
C THR A 192 -0.20 -4.44 24.24
N SER A 193 0.69 -3.83 23.47
CA SER A 193 2.07 -4.29 23.29
C SER A 193 3.02 -3.60 24.28
N THR A 194 4.11 -4.26 24.64
CA THR A 194 5.25 -3.62 25.33
C THR A 194 5.96 -2.64 24.39
N PRO A 195 6.61 -1.57 24.89
CA PRO A 195 7.42 -0.67 24.04
C PRO A 195 8.57 -1.41 23.34
N ALA A 196 9.20 -2.35 24.04
CA ALA A 196 10.32 -3.12 23.52
C ALA A 196 9.89 -3.99 22.32
N ALA A 197 8.70 -4.61 22.38
CA ALA A 197 8.19 -5.43 21.30
C ALA A 197 7.83 -4.62 20.05
N THR A 198 7.30 -3.40 20.21
CA THR A 198 7.02 -2.53 19.05
C THR A 198 8.30 -2.03 18.39
N GLU A 199 9.35 -1.78 19.18
CA GLU A 199 10.64 -1.35 18.64
C GLU A 199 11.40 -2.48 17.95
N ASP A 200 11.39 -3.68 18.54
CA ASP A 200 11.92 -4.88 17.91
C ASP A 200 11.19 -5.16 16.60
N TRP A 201 9.85 -5.11 16.59
CA TRP A 201 9.05 -5.33 15.38
C TRP A 201 9.33 -4.30 14.29
N ALA A 202 9.42 -3.02 14.63
CA ALA A 202 9.82 -1.98 13.69
C ALA A 202 11.21 -2.23 13.09
N THR A 203 12.16 -2.71 13.90
CA THR A 203 13.48 -3.13 13.42
C THR A 203 13.38 -4.30 12.44
N GLN A 204 12.53 -5.29 12.73
CA GLN A 204 12.27 -6.39 11.80
C GLN A 204 11.70 -5.88 10.46
N ILE A 205 10.75 -4.95 10.48
CA ILE A 205 10.17 -4.35 9.26
C ILE A 205 11.25 -3.67 8.42
N MET A 206 12.14 -2.90 9.03
CA MET A 206 13.25 -2.27 8.31
C MET A 206 14.21 -3.31 7.70
N MET A 207 14.59 -4.34 8.46
CA MET A 207 15.48 -5.41 7.97
C MET A 207 14.87 -6.23 6.84
N HIS A 208 13.54 -6.39 6.83
CA HIS A 208 12.81 -7.16 5.82
C HIS A 208 12.24 -6.28 4.70
N GLY A 209 12.58 -4.99 4.67
CA GLY A 209 12.11 -4.04 3.66
C GLY A 209 12.88 -4.09 2.34
N LEU A 210 14.04 -4.74 2.28
CA LEU A 210 14.92 -4.76 1.10
C LEU A 210 14.21 -5.12 -0.22
N PRO A 211 13.32 -6.13 -0.29
CA PRO A 211 12.61 -6.45 -1.52
C PRO A 211 11.76 -5.31 -2.08
N LEU A 212 11.35 -4.36 -1.24
CA LEU A 212 10.56 -3.19 -1.64
C LEU A 212 11.38 -2.17 -2.44
N ALA A 213 12.71 -2.27 -2.44
CA ALA A 213 13.58 -1.43 -3.25
C ALA A 213 13.30 -1.55 -4.75
N ALA A 214 12.66 -2.63 -5.21
CA ALA A 214 12.17 -2.78 -6.58
C ALA A 214 11.16 -1.68 -6.98
N GLY A 215 10.46 -1.07 -6.01
CA GLY A 215 9.56 0.05 -6.25
C GLY A 215 10.26 1.37 -6.57
N MET A 216 11.56 1.49 -6.29
CA MET A 216 12.33 2.69 -6.60
C MET A 216 12.40 2.90 -8.12
N GLY A 217 12.14 4.12 -8.58
CA GLY A 217 12.11 4.44 -10.02
C GLY A 217 10.82 4.01 -10.73
N CYS A 218 9.82 3.52 -10.00
CA CYS A 218 8.48 3.38 -10.55
C CYS A 218 7.88 4.73 -10.91
N THR A 219 7.04 4.74 -11.96
CA THR A 219 6.25 5.92 -12.30
C THR A 219 5.34 6.34 -11.13
N PRO A 220 5.08 7.64 -10.93
CA PRO A 220 4.26 8.15 -9.83
C PRO A 220 2.91 7.42 -9.72
N SER A 221 2.58 6.93 -8.53
CA SER A 221 1.33 6.22 -8.23
C SER A 221 1.00 6.22 -6.75
N TYR A 222 -0.22 5.78 -6.41
CA TYR A 222 -0.58 5.55 -5.01
C TYR A 222 0.29 4.48 -4.30
N PHE A 223 1.04 3.63 -5.01
CA PHE A 223 2.00 2.70 -4.39
C PHE A 223 3.26 3.41 -3.86
N ASN A 224 3.67 4.51 -4.48
CA ASN A 224 4.84 5.29 -4.08
C ASN A 224 4.51 6.75 -3.73
N ILE A 225 3.26 7.00 -3.32
CA ILE A 225 2.74 8.32 -2.89
C ILE A 225 3.03 9.38 -3.98
N GLU A 226 2.65 9.07 -5.22
CA GLU A 226 2.89 9.92 -6.39
C GLU A 226 4.38 10.32 -6.55
N GLY A 227 5.28 9.37 -6.25
CA GLY A 227 6.74 9.55 -6.30
C GLY A 227 7.31 10.36 -5.13
N ALA A 228 6.54 10.63 -4.08
CA ALA A 228 7.06 11.34 -2.90
C ALA A 228 8.08 10.50 -2.12
N ILE A 229 7.96 9.16 -2.14
CA ILE A 229 8.92 8.27 -1.47
C ILE A 229 10.32 8.45 -2.06
N ASP A 230 10.45 8.42 -3.39
CA ASP A 230 11.72 8.55 -4.10
C ASP A 230 12.35 9.94 -3.93
N ARG A 231 11.54 10.95 -3.61
CA ARG A 231 11.97 12.35 -3.40
C ARG A 231 12.15 12.72 -1.93
N ALA A 232 11.93 11.79 -1.02
CA ALA A 232 12.00 12.06 0.40
C ALA A 232 13.43 12.43 0.82
N PRO A 233 13.59 13.47 1.65
CA PRO A 233 14.90 13.90 2.08
C PRO A 233 15.52 12.88 3.07
N PRO A 234 16.86 12.84 3.22
CA PRO A 234 17.55 11.83 4.01
C PRO A 234 17.02 11.67 5.45
N GLU A 235 16.63 12.77 6.10
CA GLU A 235 16.08 12.78 7.45
C GLU A 235 14.73 12.05 7.58
N GLN A 236 14.00 11.84 6.48
CA GLN A 236 12.74 11.11 6.44
C GLN A 236 12.91 9.63 6.05
N GLN A 237 14.08 9.21 5.57
CA GLN A 237 14.29 7.84 5.08
C GLN A 237 14.09 6.80 6.19
N MET A 238 14.57 7.09 7.41
CA MET A 238 14.38 6.20 8.56
C MET A 238 12.89 6.05 8.92
N LEU A 239 12.15 7.16 8.87
CA LEU A 239 10.71 7.19 9.12
C LEU A 239 9.96 6.36 8.06
N ILE A 240 10.33 6.50 6.79
CA ILE A 240 9.76 5.74 5.67
C ILE A 240 10.05 4.25 5.82
N ALA A 241 11.30 3.88 6.11
CA ALA A 241 11.70 2.49 6.29
C ALA A 241 10.92 1.83 7.45
N ARG A 242 10.80 2.53 8.58
CA ARG A 242 10.01 2.08 9.73
C ARG A 242 8.51 1.97 9.43
N SER A 243 8.02 2.85 8.56
CA SER A 243 6.63 2.84 8.09
C SER A 243 6.40 1.79 7.00
N GLY A 244 7.38 0.95 6.68
CA GLY A 244 7.23 -0.06 5.64
C GLY A 244 6.23 -1.16 5.96
N ILE A 245 6.22 -2.14 5.06
CA ILE A 245 5.55 -3.43 5.22
C ILE A 245 6.61 -4.55 5.22
N TRP A 246 6.21 -5.74 5.63
CA TRP A 246 7.01 -6.95 5.50
C TRP A 246 7.26 -7.29 4.03
N GLY A 247 8.51 -7.17 3.57
CA GLY A 247 8.88 -7.22 2.15
C GLY A 247 8.93 -8.61 1.52
N TYR A 248 8.94 -9.69 2.30
CA TYR A 248 8.98 -11.07 1.78
C TYR A 248 7.58 -11.64 1.42
N GLY A 249 6.56 -10.78 1.40
CA GLY A 249 5.20 -11.14 1.02
C GLY A 249 4.34 -11.65 2.17
N PHE A 250 3.04 -11.73 1.91
CA PHE A 250 2.04 -11.97 2.95
C PHE A 250 2.11 -13.38 3.56
N GLU A 251 2.46 -14.39 2.77
CA GLU A 251 2.58 -15.77 3.27
C GLU A 251 3.76 -15.91 4.24
N ASP A 252 4.89 -15.27 3.95
CA ASP A 252 6.04 -15.27 4.86
C ASP A 252 5.71 -14.54 6.16
N PHE A 253 5.08 -13.37 6.06
CA PHE A 253 4.54 -12.65 7.22
C PHE A 253 3.60 -13.54 8.05
N LEU A 254 2.69 -14.28 7.41
CA LEU A 254 1.76 -15.18 8.11
C LEU A 254 2.50 -16.28 8.88
N LYS A 255 3.58 -16.84 8.32
CA LYS A 255 4.43 -17.82 9.03
C LYS A 255 5.03 -17.22 10.29
N GLN A 256 5.46 -15.96 10.27
CA GLN A 256 5.95 -15.27 11.47
C GLN A 256 4.86 -15.18 12.54
N LEU A 257 3.64 -14.81 12.15
CA LEU A 257 2.51 -14.74 13.08
C LEU A 257 2.12 -16.11 13.63
N GLU A 258 2.14 -17.15 12.80
CA GLU A 258 1.86 -18.52 13.19
C GLU A 258 2.89 -19.07 14.16
N ALA A 259 4.18 -18.86 13.88
CA ALA A 259 5.27 -19.24 14.77
C ALA A 259 5.14 -18.56 16.14
N TRP A 260 4.88 -17.24 16.15
CA TRP A 260 4.64 -16.50 17.39
C TRP A 260 3.43 -17.03 18.17
N ARG A 261 2.33 -17.38 17.49
CA ARG A 261 1.16 -17.97 18.15
C ARG A 261 1.46 -19.35 18.72
N ALA A 262 2.24 -20.16 18.01
CA ALA A 262 2.61 -21.52 18.43
C ALA A 262 3.45 -21.54 19.73
N GLU A 263 4.23 -20.49 20.01
CA GLU A 263 4.92 -20.35 21.30
C GLU A 263 3.95 -20.23 22.48
N GLY A 264 2.73 -19.74 22.26
CA GLY A 264 1.67 -19.65 23.26
C GLY A 264 1.95 -18.69 24.42
N ASN A 265 3.09 -18.01 24.46
CA ASN A 265 3.49 -17.11 25.57
C ASN A 265 2.91 -15.69 25.43
N MET A 266 2.42 -15.31 24.23
CA MET A 266 2.07 -13.94 23.83
C MET A 266 3.22 -12.95 24.01
N LYS A 267 4.45 -13.32 23.62
CA LYS A 267 5.66 -12.51 23.77
C LYS A 267 5.43 -11.08 23.25
N GLY A 268 5.68 -10.10 24.12
CA GLY A 268 5.55 -8.69 23.79
C GLY A 268 4.15 -8.10 23.95
N VAL A 269 3.15 -8.89 24.38
CA VAL A 269 1.80 -8.42 24.72
C VAL A 269 1.67 -8.28 26.24
N GLU A 270 1.18 -7.14 26.69
CA GLU A 270 0.79 -6.88 28.07
C GLU A 270 -0.71 -7.05 28.23
N VAL A 271 -1.12 -7.81 29.26
CA VAL A 271 -2.52 -7.99 29.65
C VAL A 271 -2.65 -7.59 31.12
N GLN A 272 -3.53 -6.63 31.40
CA GLN A 272 -3.81 -6.12 32.74
C GLN A 272 -5.32 -6.20 33.00
N VAL A 273 -5.70 -6.48 34.25
CA VAL A 273 -7.09 -6.43 34.72
C VAL A 273 -7.36 -5.08 35.37
#